data_AF-A0A1H3J5Z0-F1
#
_entry.id   AF-A0A1H3J5Z0-F1
#
_cell.length_a   1.000
_cell.length_b   1.000
_cell.length_c   1.000
_cell.angle_alpha   90.00
_cell.angle_beta   90.00
_cell.angle_gamma   90.00
#
_symmetry.space_group_name_H-M   'P 1'
#
loop_
_entity.id
_entity.type
_entity.pdbx_description
1 polymer ?
#
loop_
_entity_poly.entity_id
_entity_poly.type
_entity_poly.pdbx_seq_one_letter_code
_entity_poly.pdbx_strand_id
1 'polypeptide(L)' 'MSVTGVCQVCEQREAEYVCHRCGAAVCSVHFEQDRGLCVHCADPQGRDDVFAESDEDVPEFR' A
#
# COMPACT_ATOMS: atom_id res chain seq x y z
N MET A 1 2.82 -26.03 7.12
CA MET A 1 2.35 -25.06 8.13
C MET A 1 1.70 -23.92 7.35
N SER A 2 0.37 -23.92 7.28
CA SER A 2 -0.38 -22.94 6.51
C SER A 2 -0.76 -21.80 7.45
N VAL A 3 0.01 -20.73 7.44
CA VAL A 3 -0.34 -19.50 8.16
C VAL A 3 -1.54 -18.90 7.44
N THR A 4 -2.75 -19.11 7.96
CA THR A 4 -3.83 -18.14 7.79
C THR A 4 -3.32 -16.88 8.47
N GLY A 5 -2.71 -16.00 7.67
CA GLY A 5 -1.90 -14.89 8.15
C GLY A 5 -2.76 -13.89 8.92
N VAL A 6 -2.17 -13.30 9.97
CA VAL A 6 -2.70 -12.05 10.52
C VAL A 6 -2.73 -10.98 9.42
N CYS A 7 -3.59 -9.97 9.59
CA CYS A 7 -3.69 -8.83 8.72
C CYS A 7 -2.32 -8.22 8.51
N GLN A 8 -1.84 -8.19 7.27
CA GLN A 8 -0.50 -7.68 6.94
C GLN A 8 -0.37 -6.15 7.03
N VAL A 9 -1.46 -5.45 7.41
CA VAL A 9 -1.50 -4.00 7.58
C VAL A 9 -1.31 -3.61 9.04
N CYS A 10 -2.04 -4.25 9.96
CA CYS A 10 -1.92 -3.96 11.40
C CYS A 10 -1.20 -5.04 12.20
N GLU A 11 -1.05 -6.25 11.64
CA GLU A 11 -0.39 -7.40 12.25
C GLU A 11 -0.98 -7.83 13.60
N GLN A 12 -2.19 -7.37 13.91
CA GLN A 12 -2.84 -7.59 15.21
C GLN A 12 -4.09 -8.48 15.12
N ARG A 13 -4.79 -8.43 13.99
CA ARG A 13 -6.08 -9.11 13.78
C ARG A 13 -5.92 -10.21 12.76
N GLU A 14 -6.76 -11.23 12.81
CA GLU A 14 -6.79 -12.26 11.78
C GLU A 14 -7.23 -11.66 10.44
N ALA A 15 -6.61 -12.10 9.34
CA ALA A 15 -7.03 -11.69 8.02
C ALA A 15 -8.30 -12.45 7.61
N GLU A 16 -9.28 -11.71 7.11
CA GLU A 16 -10.58 -12.23 6.66
C GLU A 16 -10.73 -12.08 5.14
N TYR A 17 -10.03 -11.10 4.55
CA TYR A 17 -10.12 -10.72 3.16
C TYR A 17 -8.74 -10.71 2.50
N VAL A 18 -8.71 -10.82 1.17
CA VAL A 18 -7.48 -10.73 0.38
C VAL A 18 -7.63 -9.60 -0.62
N CYS A 19 -6.66 -8.69 -0.65
CA CYS A 19 -6.64 -7.60 -1.60
C CYS A 19 -6.47 -8.13 -3.02
N HIS A 20 -7.38 -7.79 -3.95
CA HIS A 20 -7.30 -8.24 -5.34
C HIS A 20 -6.13 -7.64 -6.13
N ARG A 21 -5.55 -6.54 -5.66
CA ARG A 21 -4.43 -5.85 -6.34
C ARG A 21 -3.06 -6.37 -5.91
N CYS A 22 -2.80 -6.43 -4.61
CA CYS A 22 -1.49 -6.85 -4.09
C CYS A 22 -1.45 -8.27 -3.52
N GLY A 23 -2.60 -8.94 -3.36
CA GLY A 23 -2.70 -10.27 -2.77
C GLY A 23 -2.51 -10.31 -1.24
N ALA A 24 -2.41 -9.16 -0.57
CA ALA A 24 -2.22 -9.10 0.87
C ALA A 24 -3.45 -9.56 1.64
N ALA A 25 -3.23 -10.35 2.69
CA ALA A 25 -4.28 -10.79 3.61
C ALA A 25 -4.58 -9.69 4.63
N VAL A 26 -5.82 -9.22 4.71
CA VAL A 26 -6.24 -8.08 5.52
C VAL A 26 -7.52 -8.35 6.31
N CYS A 27 -7.67 -7.68 7.46
CA CYS A 27 -8.89 -7.74 8.26
C CYS A 27 -9.98 -6.83 7.67
N SER A 28 -11.24 -7.05 8.09
CA SER A 28 -12.42 -6.23 7.73
C SER A 28 -12.22 -4.72 7.85
N VAL A 29 -11.38 -4.25 8.78
CA VAL A 29 -11.12 -2.82 9.00
C VAL A 29 -10.16 -2.22 7.98
N HIS A 30 -9.21 -2.99 7.45
CA HIS A 30 -8.23 -2.52 6.48
C HIS A 30 -8.56 -2.96 5.05
N PHE A 31 -9.79 -3.43 4.84
CA PHE A 31 -10.32 -3.88 3.57
C PHE A 31 -11.46 -2.98 3.09
N GLU A 32 -11.25 -2.33 1.96
CA GLU A 32 -12.22 -1.51 1.26
C GLU A 32 -13.14 -2.40 0.43
N GLN A 33 -14.30 -2.71 1.01
CA GLN A 33 -15.29 -3.63 0.43
C GLN A 33 -15.85 -3.12 -0.89
N ASP A 34 -16.08 -1.82 -1.05
CA ASP A 34 -16.56 -1.19 -2.29
C ASP A 34 -15.63 -1.43 -3.48
N ARG A 35 -14.32 -1.49 -3.23
CA ARG A 35 -13.29 -1.65 -4.28
C ARG A 35 -12.67 -3.04 -4.29
N GLY A 36 -12.87 -3.84 -3.26
CA GLY A 36 -12.20 -5.13 -3.06
C GLY A 36 -10.69 -5.02 -2.82
N LEU A 37 -10.23 -3.90 -2.25
CA LEU A 37 -8.81 -3.57 -2.10
C LEU A 37 -8.46 -3.29 -0.64
N CYS A 38 -7.20 -3.45 -0.24
CA CYS A 38 -6.76 -2.96 1.07
C CYS A 38 -6.64 -1.43 1.08
N VAL A 39 -6.69 -0.80 2.25
CA VAL A 39 -6.56 0.66 2.43
C VAL A 39 -5.35 1.26 1.71
N HIS A 40 -4.20 0.56 1.65
CA HIS A 40 -3.02 1.03 0.91
C HIS A 40 -3.19 1.05 -0.61
N CYS A 41 -3.93 0.08 -1.15
CA CYS A 41 -4.21 0.00 -2.58
C CYS A 41 -5.43 0.82 -2.98
N ALA A 42 -6.34 1.04 -2.03
CA ALA A 42 -7.55 1.83 -2.19
C ALA A 42 -7.28 3.33 -2.08
N ASP A 43 -6.23 3.74 -1.37
CA ASP A 43 -5.76 5.12 -1.34
C ASP A 43 -4.94 5.44 -2.60
N PRO A 44 -5.44 6.28 -3.52
CA PRO A 44 -4.71 6.69 -4.71
C PRO A 44 -3.70 7.81 -4.43
N GLN A 45 -3.69 8.35 -3.21
CA GLN A 45 -2.89 9.53 -2.81
C GLN A 45 -1.66 9.13 -1.99
N GLY A 46 -1.30 7.84 -1.99
CA GLY A 46 -0.12 7.31 -1.31
C GLY A 46 1.19 7.67 -2.00
N ARG A 47 1.56 8.96 -1.97
CA ARG A 47 2.92 9.49 -2.16
C ARG A 47 3.53 9.35 -3.56
N ASP A 48 3.02 10.12 -4.49
CA ASP A 48 3.83 10.61 -5.63
C ASP A 48 4.27 12.07 -5.39
N ASP A 49 4.42 12.50 -4.13
CA ASP A 49 5.00 13.81 -3.76
C ASP A 49 6.52 13.76 -3.59
N VAL A 50 7.18 12.79 -4.24
CA VAL A 50 8.65 12.76 -4.33
C VAL A 50 9.08 12.74 -5.78
N PHE A 51 9.53 13.93 -6.22
CA PHE A 51 10.33 14.23 -7.42
C PHE A 51 9.58 14.49 -8.73
N ALA A 52 8.66 15.45 -8.73
CA ALA A 52 8.74 16.49 -9.75
C ALA A 52 9.47 17.69 -9.11
N GLU A 53 10.52 18.17 -9.77
CA GLU A 53 11.23 19.43 -9.49
C GLU A 53 12.35 19.41 -8.43
N SER A 54 13.52 18.96 -8.87
CA SER A 54 14.71 19.83 -8.82
C SER A 54 15.48 19.63 -10.12
N ASP A 55 15.01 20.34 -11.14
CA ASP A 55 15.75 20.67 -12.36
C ASP A 55 16.61 21.91 -12.04
N GLU A 56 17.67 21.74 -11.25
CA GLU A 56 18.72 22.74 -10.93
C GLU A 56 19.68 21.98 -9.99
N ASP A 57 20.89 21.57 -10.35
CA ASP A 57 22.01 22.38 -10.85
C ASP A 57 23.06 21.38 -11.40
N VAL A 58 23.31 21.38 -12.72
CA VAL A 58 24.51 20.75 -13.31
C VAL A 58 25.61 21.82 -13.35
N PRO A 59 26.61 21.80 -12.46
CA PRO A 59 27.70 22.75 -12.56
C PRO A 59 28.49 22.48 -13.84
N GLU A 60 28.50 23.46 -14.74
CA GLU A 60 29.27 23.41 -15.96
C GLU A 60 30.76 23.37 -15.64
N PHE A 61 31.44 22.36 -16.17
CA PHE A 61 32.87 22.15 -16.06
C PHE A 61 33.66 23.40 -16.50
N ARG A 62 34.62 23.84 -15.68
CA ARG A 62 35.72 24.73 -16.10
C ARG A 62 37.07 24.13 -15.75
#